data_AF-A0A7C5P3J1-F1
#
_entry.id   AF-A0A7C5P3J1-F1
#
_cell.length_a   1.000
_cell.length_b   1.000
_cell.length_c   1.000
_cell.angle_alpha   90.00
_cell.angle_beta   90.00
_cell.angle_gamma   90.00
#
_symmetry.space_group_name_H-M   'P 1'
#
loop_
_entity.id
_entity.type
_entity.pdbx_description
1 polymer ?
#
loop_
_entity_poly.entity_id
_entity_poly.type
_entity_poly.pdbx_seq_one_letter_code
_entity_poly.pdbx_strand_id
1 'polypeptide(L)'
;MLGAFILFIGGFLSENYYFPYIGLLSGVVIFGFLYLFKERLFGKPTPSTFKLLLEYSSFAFLGAISGVFLVQAPYFLSERLASPKVAGVVSASLSAAFLLTYLPQVFQSAIMPLYSYKYGKDEMEYVKWLAEESTKILTLLVALVVFSLLLVGREILSLLFGFYLGSEFYLALIAVETYIAYNPSIVALNSTKYVREGTVIALLGAGVSLVAWLLLIGPFKEYGAVLGLFLGYLSILIGTSLVANKKLKVSFECYTQFTVAILLQSAVFISKILLLLAFVVYLWLFRKEIRETLKLLKPFRGRGF
;
A
#
# COMPACT_ATOMS: atom_id res chain seq x y z
N MET A 1 28.55 -11.16 1.46
CA MET A 1 27.46 -12.16 1.52
C MET A 1 27.82 -13.39 2.34
N LEU A 2 28.88 -14.14 2.00
CA LEU A 2 29.31 -15.32 2.79
C LEU A 2 29.55 -15.04 4.28
N GLY A 3 30.24 -13.94 4.62
CA GLY A 3 30.46 -13.56 6.03
C GLY A 3 29.17 -13.23 6.79
N ALA A 4 28.20 -12.57 6.14
CA ALA A 4 26.90 -12.28 6.75
C ALA A 4 26.06 -13.55 6.94
N PHE A 5 26.20 -14.51 6.03
CA PHE A 5 25.55 -15.82 6.15
C PHE A 5 26.14 -16.65 7.30
N ILE A 6 27.44 -16.57 7.55
CA ILE A 6 28.07 -17.20 8.72
C ILE A 6 27.52 -16.62 10.03
N LEU A 7 27.34 -15.29 10.10
CA LEU A 7 26.72 -14.63 11.27
C LEU A 7 25.25 -14.98 11.45
N PHE A 8 24.50 -15.16 10.35
CA PHE A 8 23.14 -15.68 10.37
C PHE A 8 23.07 -17.09 10.97
N ILE A 9 23.93 -18.01 10.51
CA ILE A 9 24.02 -19.38 11.04
C ILE A 9 24.44 -19.36 12.52
N GLY A 10 25.42 -18.54 12.89
CA GLY A 10 25.85 -18.37 14.27
C GLY A 10 24.76 -17.82 15.20
N GLY A 11 23.84 -17.00 14.66
CA GLY A 11 22.69 -16.49 15.41
C GLY A 11 21.71 -17.56 15.87
N PHE A 12 21.66 -18.73 15.22
CA PHE A 12 20.83 -19.86 15.67
C PHE A 12 21.37 -20.57 16.91
N LEU A 13 22.60 -20.25 17.33
CA LEU A 13 23.17 -20.77 18.58
C LEU A 13 22.64 -20.02 19.82
N SER A 14 21.88 -18.94 19.62
CA SER A 14 21.22 -18.18 20.70
C SER A 14 19.78 -18.64 20.89
N GLU A 15 19.31 -18.63 22.14
CA GLU A 15 17.89 -18.87 22.48
C GLU A 15 16.97 -17.74 21.99
N ASN A 16 17.53 -16.59 21.59
CA ASN A 16 16.75 -15.46 21.11
C ASN A 16 16.44 -15.60 19.60
N TYR A 17 15.16 -15.77 19.28
CA TYR A 17 14.64 -15.97 17.92
C TYR A 17 14.99 -14.84 16.92
N TYR A 18 15.36 -13.65 17.40
CA TYR A 18 15.76 -12.53 16.55
C TYR A 18 17.26 -12.54 16.20
N PHE A 19 18.11 -13.29 16.91
CA PHE A 19 19.56 -13.29 16.71
C PHE A 19 20.02 -13.71 15.31
N PRO A 20 19.41 -14.70 14.63
CA PRO A 20 19.76 -15.00 13.24
C PRO A 20 19.54 -13.78 12.34
N TYR A 21 18.41 -13.09 12.51
CA TYR A 21 18.05 -11.92 11.71
C TYR A 21 18.98 -10.72 12.01
N ILE A 22 19.25 -10.47 13.29
CA ILE A 22 20.20 -9.44 13.74
C ILE A 22 21.60 -9.76 13.19
N GLY A 23 22.06 -11.00 13.30
CA GLY A 23 23.36 -11.46 12.81
C GLY A 23 23.50 -11.30 11.30
N LEU A 24 22.47 -11.64 10.53
CA LEU A 24 22.44 -11.42 9.09
C LEU A 24 22.53 -9.93 8.74
N LEU A 25 21.66 -9.09 9.33
CA LEU A 25 21.60 -7.66 9.03
C LEU A 25 22.88 -6.95 9.45
N SER A 26 23.33 -7.17 10.69
CA SER A 26 24.59 -6.60 11.18
C SER A 26 25.78 -7.11 10.37
N GLY A 27 25.79 -8.38 9.96
CA GLY A 27 26.78 -8.91 9.04
C GLY A 27 26.78 -8.20 7.69
N VAL A 28 25.63 -8.04 7.04
CA VAL A 28 25.53 -7.32 5.75
C VAL A 28 26.03 -5.89 5.90
N VAL A 29 25.65 -5.19 6.98
CA VAL A 29 26.09 -3.82 7.26
C VAL A 29 27.59 -3.75 7.51
N ILE A 30 28.14 -4.58 8.40
CA ILE A 30 29.56 -4.58 8.78
C ILE A 30 30.43 -4.95 7.58
N PHE A 31 30.13 -6.06 6.89
CA PHE A 31 30.92 -6.49 5.74
C PHE A 31 30.75 -5.54 4.54
N GLY A 32 29.55 -4.98 4.35
CA GLY A 32 29.32 -3.92 3.36
C GLY A 32 30.14 -2.68 3.66
N PHE A 33 30.16 -2.22 4.91
CA PHE A 33 30.97 -1.09 5.37
C PHE A 33 32.46 -1.36 5.19
N LEU A 34 32.97 -2.52 5.64
CA LEU A 34 34.37 -2.90 5.49
C LEU A 34 34.79 -2.99 4.03
N TYR A 35 33.92 -3.51 3.16
CA TYR A 35 34.15 -3.56 1.72
C TYR A 35 34.23 -2.16 1.12
N LEU A 36 33.26 -1.29 1.40
CA LEU A 36 33.26 0.10 0.94
C LEU A 36 34.49 0.88 1.46
N PHE A 37 34.93 0.60 2.68
CA PHE A 37 36.11 1.19 3.29
C PHE A 37 37.40 0.72 2.60
N LYS A 38 37.56 -0.60 2.43
CA LYS A 38 38.71 -1.22 1.78
C LYS A 38 38.87 -0.75 0.33
N GLU A 39 37.77 -0.74 -0.43
CA GLU A 39 37.75 -0.35 -1.83
C GLU A 39 37.75 1.18 -2.02
N ARG A 40 37.84 1.96 -0.93
CA ARG A 40 37.80 3.44 -0.94
C ARG A 40 36.58 4.00 -1.67
N LEU A 41 35.47 3.26 -1.64
CA LEU A 41 34.19 3.63 -2.26
C LEU A 41 33.34 4.53 -1.37
N PHE A 42 33.81 4.85 -0.15
CA PHE A 42 33.24 5.97 0.60
C PHE A 42 33.53 7.27 -0.14
N GLY A 43 32.56 7.73 -0.93
CA GLY A 43 32.49 9.14 -1.29
C GLY A 43 32.52 9.95 0.00
N LYS A 44 33.36 11.00 0.07
CA LYS A 44 33.30 11.95 1.19
C LYS A 44 32.03 12.77 0.99
N PRO A 45 30.94 12.54 1.76
CA PRO A 45 29.76 13.38 1.60
C PRO A 45 30.16 14.81 1.95
N THR A 46 29.92 15.74 1.04
CA THR A 46 30.04 17.15 1.38
C THR A 46 28.96 17.48 2.42
N PRO A 47 29.13 18.53 3.24
CA PRO A 47 28.09 18.99 4.16
C PRO A 47 26.74 19.21 3.46
N SER A 48 26.76 19.63 2.19
CA SER A 48 25.57 19.76 1.35
C SER A 48 24.88 18.43 1.03
N THR A 49 25.64 17.38 0.68
CA THR A 49 25.08 16.03 0.45
C THR A 49 24.54 15.43 1.75
N PHE A 50 25.25 15.60 2.87
CA PHE A 50 24.79 15.11 4.17
C PHE A 50 23.47 15.78 4.59
N LYS A 51 23.37 17.11 4.44
CA LYS A 51 22.13 17.85 4.72
C LYS A 51 20.96 17.32 3.88
N LEU A 52 21.17 17.11 2.59
CA LEU A 52 20.13 16.61 1.68
C LEU A 52 19.66 15.19 2.06
N LEU A 53 20.60 14.30 2.39
CA LEU A 53 20.30 12.95 2.86
C LEU A 53 19.51 12.98 4.17
N LEU A 54 19.90 13.84 5.12
CA LEU A 54 19.23 13.98 6.40
C LEU A 54 17.80 14.50 6.21
N GLU A 55 17.61 15.53 5.39
CA GLU A 55 16.29 16.10 5.09
C GLU A 55 15.38 15.04 4.45
N TYR A 56 15.84 14.35 3.41
CA TYR A 56 15.07 13.29 2.75
C TYR A 56 14.71 12.16 3.73
N SER A 57 15.71 11.64 4.45
CA SER A 57 15.53 10.50 5.36
C SER A 57 14.60 10.82 6.51
N SER A 58 14.64 12.06 7.03
CA SER A 58 13.74 12.49 8.11
C SER A 58 12.28 12.49 7.67
N PHE A 59 11.99 13.01 6.47
CA PHE A 59 10.62 12.97 5.93
C PHE A 59 10.19 11.54 5.60
N ALA A 60 11.05 10.76 4.94
CA ALA A 60 10.74 9.36 4.66
C ALA A 60 10.45 8.55 5.93
N PHE A 61 11.21 8.80 7.01
CA PHE A 61 10.99 8.18 8.32
C PHE A 61 9.65 8.56 8.93
N LEU A 62 9.27 9.84 8.91
CA LEU A 62 7.96 10.29 9.37
C LEU A 62 6.81 9.68 8.54
N GLY A 63 6.99 9.57 7.22
CA GLY A 63 6.04 8.89 6.34
C GLY A 63 5.89 7.41 6.69
N ALA A 64 7.00 6.73 6.97
CA ALA A 64 7.00 5.34 7.40
C ALA A 64 6.28 5.15 8.74
N ILE A 65 6.50 6.03 9.72
CA ILE A 65 5.76 6.02 11.00
C ILE A 65 4.26 6.16 10.77
N SER A 66 3.83 7.08 9.90
CA SER A 66 2.41 7.22 9.55
C SER A 66 1.84 5.93 8.95
N GLY A 67 2.59 5.30 8.03
CA GLY A 67 2.19 4.01 7.45
C GLY A 67 2.05 2.90 8.49
N VAL A 68 3.04 2.76 9.39
CA VAL A 68 3.00 1.78 10.49
C VAL A 68 1.81 2.07 11.40
N PHE A 69 1.58 3.34 11.75
CA PHE A 69 0.44 3.75 12.56
C PHE A 69 -0.89 3.33 11.91
N LEU A 70 -1.10 3.65 10.63
CA LEU A 70 -2.34 3.31 9.92
C LEU A 70 -2.60 1.80 9.85
N VAL A 71 -1.55 0.98 9.75
CA VAL A 71 -1.67 -0.48 9.69
C VAL A 71 -1.89 -1.10 11.08
N GLN A 72 -1.20 -0.60 12.10
CA GLN A 72 -1.15 -1.26 13.41
C GLN A 72 -2.14 -0.68 14.43
N ALA A 73 -2.40 0.62 14.39
CA ALA A 73 -3.29 1.29 15.33
C ALA A 73 -4.73 0.76 15.35
N PRO A 74 -5.35 0.31 14.23
CA PRO A 74 -6.69 -0.28 14.28
C PRO A 74 -6.81 -1.42 15.29
N TYR A 75 -5.77 -2.26 15.42
CA TYR A 75 -5.77 -3.40 16.34
C TYR A 75 -5.73 -2.94 17.79
N PHE A 76 -4.72 -2.13 18.14
CA PHE A 76 -4.50 -1.67 19.51
C PHE A 76 -5.61 -0.73 20.00
N LEU A 77 -6.10 0.17 19.14
CA LEU A 77 -7.16 1.11 19.50
C LEU A 77 -8.51 0.41 19.63
N SER A 78 -8.80 -0.61 18.82
CA SER A 78 -10.02 -1.41 18.97
C SER A 78 -10.06 -2.14 20.31
N GLU A 79 -8.92 -2.67 20.75
CA GLU A 79 -8.82 -3.31 22.07
C GLU A 79 -9.02 -2.29 23.19
N ARG A 80 -8.32 -1.15 23.10
CA ARG A 80 -8.31 -0.14 24.15
C ARG A 80 -9.63 0.61 24.31
N LEU A 81 -10.30 0.93 23.20
CA LEU A 81 -11.49 1.78 23.16
C LEU A 81 -12.80 0.98 23.14
N ALA A 82 -12.75 -0.32 22.83
CA ALA A 82 -13.93 -1.18 22.84
C ALA A 82 -13.71 -2.47 23.63
N SER A 83 -13.08 -3.50 23.05
CA SER A 83 -12.78 -4.75 23.76
C SER A 83 -11.81 -5.64 22.98
N PRO A 84 -11.16 -6.63 23.65
CA PRO A 84 -10.34 -7.63 22.97
C PRO A 84 -11.08 -8.42 21.88
N LYS A 85 -12.38 -8.65 22.05
CA LYS A 85 -13.22 -9.31 21.04
C LYS A 85 -13.28 -8.49 19.75
N VAL A 86 -13.51 -7.18 19.88
CA VAL A 86 -13.57 -6.24 18.74
C VAL A 86 -12.22 -6.22 18.03
N ALA A 87 -11.12 -6.15 18.79
CA ALA A 87 -9.77 -6.20 18.23
C ALA A 87 -9.50 -7.49 17.45
N GLY A 88 -9.97 -8.64 17.95
CA GLY A 88 -9.86 -9.93 17.26
C GLY A 88 -10.58 -9.94 15.91
N VAL A 89 -11.80 -9.40 15.84
CA VAL A 89 -12.57 -9.33 14.59
C VAL A 89 -11.93 -8.35 13.60
N VAL A 90 -11.48 -7.19 14.07
CA VAL A 90 -10.75 -6.21 13.25
C VAL A 90 -9.45 -6.80 12.72
N SER A 91 -8.71 -7.54 13.56
CA SER A 91 -7.50 -8.26 13.17
C SER A 91 -7.75 -9.28 12.08
N ALA A 92 -8.77 -10.12 12.23
CA ALA A 92 -9.13 -11.11 11.23
C ALA A 92 -9.55 -10.46 9.89
N SER A 93 -10.39 -9.42 9.97
CA SER A 93 -10.90 -8.71 8.78
C SER A 93 -9.81 -8.01 8.01
N LEU A 94 -8.99 -7.21 8.70
CA LEU A 94 -7.91 -6.44 8.06
C LEU A 94 -6.78 -7.35 7.61
N SER A 95 -6.42 -8.40 8.34
CA SER A 95 -5.37 -9.32 7.90
C SER A 95 -5.72 -10.02 6.59
N ALA A 96 -6.99 -10.45 6.44
CA ALA A 96 -7.48 -11.03 5.20
C ALA A 96 -7.48 -10.01 4.04
N ALA A 97 -7.95 -8.78 4.30
CA ALA A 97 -7.96 -7.72 3.28
C ALA A 97 -6.54 -7.26 2.90
N PHE A 98 -5.62 -7.15 3.88
CA PHE A 98 -4.25 -6.69 3.68
C PHE A 98 -3.40 -7.64 2.85
N LEU A 99 -3.82 -8.89 2.62
CA LEU A 99 -3.16 -9.74 1.62
C LEU A 99 -3.14 -9.08 0.23
N LEU A 100 -4.14 -8.26 -0.10
CA LEU A 100 -4.16 -7.51 -1.35
C LEU A 100 -3.07 -6.42 -1.42
N THR A 101 -2.54 -5.96 -0.28
CA THR A 101 -1.47 -4.95 -0.24
C THR A 101 -0.13 -5.48 -0.72
N TYR A 102 0.06 -6.80 -0.84
CA TYR A 102 1.28 -7.33 -1.45
C TYR A 102 1.38 -6.98 -2.94
N LEU A 103 0.26 -6.80 -3.65
CA LEU A 103 0.27 -6.39 -5.06
C LEU A 103 0.98 -5.03 -5.27
N PRO A 104 0.54 -3.93 -4.64
CA PRO A 104 1.24 -2.66 -4.79
C PRO A 104 2.65 -2.70 -4.20
N GLN A 105 2.96 -3.51 -3.18
CA GLN A 105 4.33 -3.60 -2.65
C GLN A 105 5.31 -4.19 -3.67
N VAL A 106 4.93 -5.31 -4.31
CA VAL A 106 5.73 -5.91 -5.38
C VAL A 106 5.86 -4.93 -6.54
N PHE A 107 4.76 -4.29 -6.93
CA PHE A 107 4.77 -3.32 -8.02
C PHE A 107 5.62 -2.08 -7.69
N GLN A 108 5.52 -1.55 -6.46
CA GLN A 108 6.31 -0.44 -5.94
C GLN A 108 7.81 -0.71 -6.04
N SER A 109 8.25 -1.93 -5.72
CA SER A 109 9.67 -2.31 -5.81
C SER A 109 10.24 -2.21 -7.23
N ALA A 110 9.40 -2.35 -8.26
CA ALA A 110 9.78 -2.21 -9.65
C ALA A 110 9.69 -0.76 -10.16
N ILE A 111 8.64 0.00 -9.79
CA ILE A 111 8.42 1.35 -10.33
C ILE A 111 9.19 2.44 -9.59
N MET A 112 9.49 2.28 -8.31
CA MET A 112 10.15 3.32 -7.51
C MET A 112 11.53 3.69 -8.07
N PRO A 113 12.41 2.74 -8.43
CA PRO A 113 13.68 3.07 -9.10
C PRO A 113 13.48 3.78 -10.44
N LEU A 114 12.44 3.42 -11.20
CA LEU A 114 12.13 4.05 -12.49
C LEU A 114 11.71 5.50 -12.31
N TYR A 115 10.88 5.82 -11.31
CA TYR A 115 10.53 7.20 -10.99
C TYR A 115 11.76 8.03 -10.65
N SER A 116 12.59 7.57 -9.72
CA SER A 116 13.79 8.31 -9.31
C SER A 116 14.77 8.50 -10.47
N TYR A 117 14.99 7.46 -11.29
CA TYR A 117 15.89 7.53 -12.43
C TYR A 117 15.39 8.50 -13.51
N LYS A 118 14.11 8.41 -13.88
CA LYS A 118 13.52 9.21 -14.95
C LYS A 118 13.32 10.66 -14.53
N TYR A 119 12.94 10.89 -13.27
CA TYR A 119 12.92 12.22 -12.68
C TYR A 119 14.31 12.85 -12.67
N GLY A 120 15.36 12.10 -12.33
CA GLY A 120 16.75 12.58 -12.37
C GLY A 120 17.26 12.94 -13.77
N LYS A 121 16.57 12.50 -14.83
CA LYS A 121 16.83 12.88 -16.23
C LYS A 121 15.89 13.97 -16.75
N ASP A 122 15.10 14.59 -15.88
CA ASP A 122 14.06 15.57 -16.23
C ASP A 122 12.99 15.01 -17.20
N GLU A 123 12.81 13.68 -17.26
CA GLU A 123 11.80 13.01 -18.09
C GLU A 123 10.41 12.98 -17.39
N MET A 124 9.87 14.17 -17.08
CA MET A 124 8.63 14.32 -16.28
C MET A 124 7.40 13.68 -16.93
N GLU A 125 7.29 13.69 -18.26
CA GLU A 125 6.18 13.05 -18.98
C GLU A 125 6.19 11.53 -18.77
N TYR A 126 7.38 10.91 -18.66
CA TYR A 126 7.47 9.48 -18.36
C TYR A 126 7.03 9.19 -16.92
N VAL A 127 7.43 10.03 -15.95
CA VAL A 127 7.00 9.90 -14.55
C VAL A 127 5.48 9.99 -14.45
N LYS A 128 4.88 10.98 -15.14
CA LYS A 128 3.43 11.14 -15.23
C LYS A 128 2.76 9.90 -15.83
N TRP A 129 3.18 9.50 -17.03
CA TRP A 129 2.63 8.34 -17.73
C TRP A 129 2.70 7.07 -16.88
N LEU A 130 3.86 6.82 -16.25
CA LEU A 130 4.04 5.64 -15.40
C LEU A 130 3.11 5.67 -14.20
N ALA A 131 2.92 6.83 -13.55
CA ALA A 131 1.98 6.97 -12.43
C ALA A 131 0.53 6.73 -12.85
N GLU A 132 0.11 7.27 -14.00
CA GLU A 132 -1.25 7.12 -14.52
C GLU A 132 -1.53 5.66 -14.92
N GLU A 133 -0.66 5.05 -15.72
CA GLU A 133 -0.86 3.67 -16.19
C GLU A 133 -0.77 2.66 -15.05
N SER A 134 0.14 2.86 -14.11
CA SER A 134 0.21 2.05 -12.89
C SER A 134 -1.08 2.12 -12.08
N THR A 135 -1.63 3.33 -11.92
CA THR A 135 -2.90 3.54 -11.20
C THR A 135 -4.05 2.84 -11.91
N LYS A 136 -4.20 3.03 -13.23
CA LYS A 136 -5.27 2.40 -14.02
C LYS A 136 -5.21 0.87 -13.94
N ILE A 137 -4.03 0.28 -14.14
CA ILE A 137 -3.87 -1.18 -14.14
C ILE A 137 -4.12 -1.75 -12.75
N LEU A 138 -3.51 -1.17 -11.70
CA LEU A 138 -3.67 -1.68 -10.34
C LEU A 138 -5.11 -1.54 -9.86
N THR A 139 -5.74 -0.38 -10.05
CA THR A 139 -7.14 -0.17 -9.63
C THR A 139 -8.09 -1.10 -10.37
N LEU A 140 -7.89 -1.34 -11.67
CA LEU A 140 -8.67 -2.30 -12.43
C LEU A 140 -8.53 -3.73 -11.86
N LEU A 141 -7.29 -4.21 -11.71
CA LEU A 141 -7.03 -5.57 -11.22
C LEU A 141 -7.57 -5.78 -9.81
N VAL A 142 -7.35 -4.81 -8.93
CA VAL A 142 -7.82 -4.86 -7.54
C VAL A 142 -9.34 -4.81 -7.48
N ALA A 143 -9.99 -3.95 -8.26
CA ALA A 143 -11.45 -3.89 -8.30
C ALA A 143 -12.07 -5.24 -8.67
N LEU A 144 -11.50 -5.95 -9.67
CA LEU A 144 -11.96 -7.29 -10.05
C LEU A 144 -11.82 -8.30 -8.90
N VAL A 145 -10.70 -8.26 -8.18
CA VAL A 145 -10.46 -9.13 -7.03
C VAL A 145 -11.39 -8.77 -5.89
N VAL A 146 -11.59 -7.49 -5.59
CA VAL A 146 -12.45 -7.02 -4.51
C VAL A 146 -13.90 -7.34 -4.79
N PHE A 147 -14.43 -7.14 -6.00
CA PHE A 147 -15.78 -7.60 -6.37
C PHE A 147 -15.97 -9.09 -6.09
N SER A 148 -14.97 -9.91 -6.46
CA SER A 148 -15.01 -11.35 -6.22
C SER A 148 -15.02 -11.66 -4.72
N LEU A 149 -14.16 -11.00 -3.93
CA LEU A 149 -14.10 -11.19 -2.47
C LEU A 149 -15.32 -10.64 -1.73
N LEU A 150 -15.98 -9.60 -2.23
CA LEU A 150 -17.24 -9.11 -1.69
C LEU A 150 -18.38 -10.11 -1.92
N LEU A 151 -18.36 -10.85 -3.05
CA LEU A 151 -19.37 -11.85 -3.37
C LEU A 151 -19.21 -13.14 -2.55
N VAL A 152 -17.98 -13.66 -2.42
CA VAL A 152 -17.72 -15.00 -1.85
C VAL A 152 -16.65 -15.04 -0.76
N GLY A 153 -15.98 -13.92 -0.47
CA GLY A 153 -14.79 -13.92 0.39
C GLY A 153 -15.09 -14.30 1.85
N ARG A 154 -16.23 -13.88 2.41
CA ARG A 154 -16.62 -14.27 3.78
C ARG A 154 -16.83 -15.78 3.89
N GLU A 155 -17.47 -16.40 2.90
CA GLU A 155 -17.71 -17.83 2.85
C GLU A 155 -16.39 -18.60 2.73
N ILE A 156 -15.49 -18.16 1.85
CA ILE A 156 -14.17 -18.79 1.68
C ILE A 156 -13.38 -18.71 2.99
N LEU A 157 -13.30 -17.54 3.62
CA LEU A 157 -12.57 -17.35 4.86
C LEU A 157 -13.17 -18.16 6.01
N SER A 158 -14.50 -18.25 6.08
CA SER A 158 -15.19 -19.07 7.08
C SER A 158 -14.92 -20.56 6.91
N LEU A 159 -14.91 -21.05 5.67
CA LEU A 159 -14.56 -22.44 5.37
C LEU A 159 -13.11 -22.77 5.70
N LEU A 160 -12.17 -21.86 5.41
CA LEU A 160 -10.74 -22.10 5.60
C LEU A 160 -10.30 -21.96 7.06
N PHE A 161 -10.88 -21.01 7.81
CA PHE A 161 -10.39 -20.65 9.14
C PHE A 161 -11.40 -20.89 10.28
N GLY A 162 -12.61 -21.34 9.98
CA GLY A 162 -13.59 -21.75 10.99
C GLY A 162 -14.22 -20.59 11.78
N PHE A 163 -14.08 -19.34 11.34
CA PHE A 163 -14.73 -18.18 11.96
C PHE A 163 -15.57 -17.39 10.96
N TYR A 164 -16.61 -16.70 11.45
CA TYR A 164 -17.47 -15.87 10.62
C TYR A 164 -17.09 -14.40 10.76
N LEU A 165 -16.63 -13.80 9.67
CA LEU A 165 -16.50 -12.34 9.56
C LEU A 165 -17.88 -11.72 9.36
N GLY A 166 -18.10 -10.53 9.89
CA GLY A 166 -19.27 -9.69 9.59
C GLY A 166 -19.05 -8.83 8.33
N SER A 167 -19.84 -7.77 8.19
CA SER A 167 -19.77 -6.87 7.03
C SER A 167 -18.71 -5.77 7.16
N GLU A 168 -18.04 -5.67 8.31
CA GLU A 168 -16.81 -4.90 8.50
C GLU A 168 -15.70 -5.37 7.54
N PHE A 169 -15.70 -6.65 7.16
CA PHE A 169 -14.79 -7.18 6.15
C PHE A 169 -14.99 -6.55 4.77
N TYR A 170 -16.23 -6.24 4.39
CA TYR A 170 -16.50 -5.57 3.10
C TYR A 170 -15.93 -4.17 3.08
N LEU A 171 -16.08 -3.43 4.19
CA LEU A 171 -15.49 -2.11 4.33
C LEU A 171 -13.95 -2.19 4.37
N ALA A 172 -13.38 -3.27 4.93
CA ALA A 172 -11.95 -3.48 4.96
C ALA A 172 -11.39 -3.68 3.55
N LEU A 173 -12.08 -4.45 2.69
CA LEU A 173 -11.71 -4.61 1.29
C LEU A 173 -11.72 -3.27 0.54
N ILE A 174 -12.77 -2.46 0.72
CA ILE A 174 -12.88 -1.12 0.14
C ILE A 174 -11.78 -0.17 0.65
N ALA A 175 -11.44 -0.24 1.94
CA ALA A 175 -10.35 0.53 2.52
C ALA A 175 -9.00 0.16 1.90
N VAL A 176 -8.72 -1.14 1.77
CA VAL A 176 -7.49 -1.62 1.14
C VAL A 176 -7.44 -1.27 -0.35
N GLU A 177 -8.57 -1.35 -1.07
CA GLU A 177 -8.64 -0.89 -2.45
C GLU A 177 -8.29 0.61 -2.59
N THR A 178 -8.81 1.43 -1.67
CA THR A 178 -8.47 2.86 -1.59
C THR A 178 -6.97 3.07 -1.34
N TYR A 179 -6.36 2.29 -0.45
CA TYR A 179 -4.92 2.29 -0.22
C TYR A 179 -4.14 1.99 -1.50
N ILE A 180 -4.56 0.95 -2.24
CA ILE A 180 -3.88 0.55 -3.47
C ILE A 180 -4.01 1.63 -4.55
N ALA A 181 -5.17 2.28 -4.63
CA ALA A 181 -5.44 3.32 -5.63
C ALA A 181 -4.48 4.51 -5.53
N TYR A 182 -4.24 5.05 -4.34
CA TYR A 182 -3.34 6.20 -4.20
C TYR A 182 -1.85 5.84 -4.28
N ASN A 183 -1.49 4.55 -4.14
CA ASN A 183 -0.12 4.10 -3.94
C ASN A 183 0.84 4.54 -5.07
N PRO A 184 0.54 4.37 -6.37
CA PRO A 184 1.47 4.75 -7.43
C PRO A 184 1.83 6.24 -7.41
N SER A 185 0.85 7.10 -7.13
CA SER A 185 1.04 8.55 -7.10
C SER A 185 1.81 9.02 -5.86
N ILE A 186 1.53 8.47 -4.68
CA ILE A 186 2.28 8.85 -3.48
C ILE A 186 3.74 8.34 -3.56
N VAL A 187 3.95 7.16 -4.14
CA VAL A 187 5.30 6.63 -4.42
C VAL A 187 6.03 7.55 -5.40
N ALA A 188 5.38 8.02 -6.47
CA ALA A 188 5.99 8.98 -7.40
C ALA A 188 6.39 10.28 -6.69
N LEU A 189 5.56 10.83 -5.81
CA LEU A 189 5.91 12.02 -5.01
C LEU A 189 7.13 11.75 -4.10
N ASN A 190 7.16 10.61 -3.41
CA ASN A 190 8.24 10.23 -2.50
C ASN A 190 9.55 9.84 -3.20
N SER A 191 9.47 9.47 -4.48
CA SER A 191 10.62 9.10 -5.31
C SER A 191 11.27 10.30 -6.00
N THR A 192 10.71 11.50 -5.82
CA THR A 192 11.14 12.76 -6.44
C THR A 192 11.42 13.80 -5.35
N LYS A 193 11.60 15.08 -5.73
CA LYS A 193 11.81 16.16 -4.76
C LYS A 193 10.61 16.45 -3.84
N TYR A 194 9.46 15.82 -4.08
CA TYR A 194 8.19 16.09 -3.40
C TYR A 194 7.92 15.16 -2.20
N VAL A 195 8.96 14.51 -1.66
CA VAL A 195 8.85 13.61 -0.50
C VAL A 195 8.21 14.29 0.71
N ARG A 196 8.47 15.59 0.89
CA ARG A 196 7.89 16.36 1.99
C ARG A 196 6.38 16.46 1.84
N GLU A 197 5.89 16.79 0.65
CA GLU A 197 4.45 16.86 0.39
C GLU A 197 3.77 15.50 0.56
N GLY A 198 4.37 14.43 0.02
CA GLY A 198 3.86 13.06 0.20
C GLY A 198 3.78 12.66 1.68
N THR A 199 4.80 13.01 2.47
CA THR A 199 4.85 12.77 3.91
C THR A 199 3.78 13.56 4.66
N VAL A 200 3.60 14.84 4.35
CA VAL A 200 2.57 15.68 4.98
C VAL A 200 1.17 15.11 4.73
N ILE A 201 0.88 14.69 3.50
CA ILE A 201 -0.41 14.05 3.16
C ILE A 201 -0.61 12.78 3.98
N ALA A 202 0.41 11.92 4.08
CA ALA A 202 0.34 10.70 4.88
C ALA A 202 0.08 11.00 6.36
N LEU A 203 0.74 12.02 6.93
CA LEU A 203 0.50 12.44 8.31
C LEU A 203 -0.91 13.00 8.52
N LEU A 204 -1.43 13.78 7.57
CA LEU A 204 -2.81 14.26 7.61
C LEU A 204 -3.82 13.10 7.57
N GLY A 205 -3.59 12.11 6.70
CA GLY A 205 -4.40 10.90 6.65
C GLY A 205 -4.42 10.12 7.97
N ALA A 206 -3.24 9.91 8.57
CA ALA A 206 -3.12 9.32 9.89
C ALA A 206 -3.85 10.14 10.98
N GLY A 207 -3.76 11.46 10.92
CA GLY A 207 -4.51 12.36 11.79
C GLY A 207 -6.02 12.19 11.65
N VAL A 208 -6.54 12.12 10.42
CA VAL A 208 -7.96 11.86 10.15
C VAL A 208 -8.38 10.50 10.71
N SER A 209 -7.61 9.44 10.47
CA SER A 209 -7.90 8.12 11.05
C SER A 209 -7.91 8.13 12.56
N LEU A 210 -6.94 8.79 13.21
CA LEU A 210 -6.89 8.89 14.67
C LEU A 210 -8.15 9.56 15.23
N VAL A 211 -8.53 10.71 14.67
CA VAL A 211 -9.75 11.43 15.09
C VAL A 211 -10.98 10.56 14.85
N ALA A 212 -11.08 9.94 13.68
CA ALA A 212 -12.20 9.06 13.35
C ALA A 212 -12.28 7.86 14.30
N TRP A 213 -11.17 7.21 14.65
CA TRP A 213 -11.16 6.09 15.58
C TRP A 213 -11.62 6.48 16.98
N LEU A 214 -11.15 7.62 17.49
CA LEU A 214 -11.57 8.12 18.81
C LEU A 214 -13.08 8.38 18.87
N LEU A 215 -13.69 8.79 17.76
CA LEU A 215 -15.12 9.08 17.67
C LEU A 215 -15.98 7.85 17.35
N LEU A 216 -15.46 6.92 16.53
CA LEU A 216 -16.27 5.86 15.91
C LEU A 216 -16.11 4.49 16.57
N ILE A 217 -14.95 4.15 17.17
CA ILE A 217 -14.73 2.79 17.70
C ILE A 217 -15.65 2.51 18.90
N GLY A 218 -15.82 3.47 19.81
CA GLY A 218 -16.74 3.30 20.95
C GLY A 218 -18.18 2.94 20.52
N PRO A 219 -18.83 3.79 19.70
CA PRO A 219 -20.23 3.56 19.30
C PRO A 219 -20.41 2.47 18.23
N PHE A 220 -19.48 2.33 17.28
CA PHE A 220 -19.63 1.44 16.11
C PHE A 220 -18.70 0.22 16.12
N LYS A 221 -17.88 0.05 17.16
CA LYS A 221 -17.00 -1.13 17.36
C LYS A 221 -16.13 -1.43 16.13
N GLU A 222 -16.20 -2.65 15.61
CA GLU A 222 -15.39 -3.14 14.50
C GLU A 222 -15.57 -2.28 13.24
N TYR A 223 -16.81 -1.87 12.96
CA TYR A 223 -17.10 -0.97 11.84
C TYR A 223 -16.46 0.39 12.02
N GLY A 224 -16.48 0.95 13.24
CA GLY A 224 -15.83 2.22 13.53
C GLY A 224 -14.32 2.18 13.29
N ALA A 225 -13.68 1.07 13.62
CA ALA A 225 -12.26 0.86 13.37
C ALA A 225 -11.95 0.83 11.86
N VAL A 226 -12.68 0.03 11.09
CA VAL A 226 -12.44 -0.08 9.65
C VAL A 226 -12.84 1.19 8.90
N LEU A 227 -13.93 1.85 9.32
CA LEU A 227 -14.36 3.13 8.74
C LEU A 227 -13.34 4.24 8.99
N GLY A 228 -12.78 4.33 10.19
CA GLY A 228 -11.71 5.30 10.47
C GLY A 228 -10.46 5.08 9.61
N LEU A 229 -10.13 3.83 9.28
CA LEU A 229 -9.05 3.51 8.34
C LEU A 229 -9.40 3.95 6.92
N PHE A 230 -10.60 3.62 6.44
CA PHE A 230 -11.10 4.04 5.13
C PHE A 230 -11.05 5.56 4.97
N LEU A 231 -11.50 6.34 5.97
CA LEU A 231 -11.48 7.80 5.95
C LEU A 231 -10.06 8.37 5.87
N GLY A 232 -9.10 7.76 6.57
CA GLY A 232 -7.68 8.14 6.46
C GLY A 232 -7.13 7.88 5.06
N TYR A 233 -7.35 6.68 4.52
CA TYR A 233 -6.91 6.34 3.16
C TYR A 233 -7.58 7.19 2.08
N LEU A 234 -8.86 7.51 2.25
CA LEU A 234 -9.57 8.43 1.36
C LEU A 234 -8.99 9.84 1.42
N SER A 235 -8.65 10.32 2.62
CA SER A 235 -7.99 11.62 2.80
C SER A 235 -6.62 11.65 2.13
N ILE A 236 -5.86 10.55 2.21
CA ILE A 236 -4.57 10.40 1.52
C ILE A 236 -4.78 10.40 0.01
N LEU A 237 -5.74 9.63 -0.51
CA LEU A 237 -6.06 9.60 -1.94
C LEU A 237 -6.40 10.99 -2.49
N ILE A 238 -7.26 11.74 -1.78
CA ILE A 238 -7.62 13.11 -2.17
C ILE A 238 -6.39 14.02 -2.13
N GLY A 239 -5.64 14.03 -1.03
CA GLY A 239 -4.44 14.85 -0.90
C GLY A 239 -3.37 14.53 -1.95
N THR A 240 -3.10 13.24 -2.17
CA THR A 240 -2.12 12.74 -3.14
C THR A 240 -2.55 13.06 -4.56
N SER A 241 -3.81 12.83 -4.93
CA SER A 241 -4.29 13.15 -6.28
C SER A 241 -4.20 14.64 -6.59
N LEU A 242 -4.58 15.51 -5.65
CA LEU A 242 -4.46 16.97 -5.79
C LEU A 242 -3.00 17.41 -5.97
N VAL A 243 -2.09 16.91 -5.14
CA VAL A 243 -0.67 17.28 -5.21
C VAL A 243 0.02 16.67 -6.43
N ALA A 244 -0.26 15.41 -6.76
CA ALA A 244 0.28 14.76 -7.95
C ALA A 244 -0.21 15.46 -9.23
N ASN A 245 -1.46 15.89 -9.29
CA ASN A 245 -1.95 16.71 -10.39
C ASN A 245 -1.19 18.03 -10.50
N LYS A 246 -1.03 18.76 -9.39
CA LYS A 246 -0.34 20.05 -9.39
C LYS A 246 1.16 19.96 -9.69
N LYS A 247 1.84 18.92 -9.21
CA LYS A 247 3.31 18.81 -9.24
C LYS A 247 3.84 17.90 -10.34
N LEU A 248 3.14 16.80 -10.61
CA LEU A 248 3.51 15.78 -11.58
C LEU A 248 2.60 15.80 -12.83
N LYS A 249 1.56 16.65 -12.85
CA LYS A 249 0.56 16.73 -13.93
C LYS A 249 -0.22 15.43 -14.17
N VAL A 250 -0.30 14.56 -13.15
CA VAL A 250 -1.10 13.33 -13.19
C VAL A 250 -2.58 13.69 -13.30
N SER A 251 -3.27 13.13 -14.29
CA SER A 251 -4.70 13.35 -14.53
C SER A 251 -5.55 12.66 -13.47
N PHE A 252 -6.64 13.31 -13.02
CA PHE A 252 -7.63 12.67 -12.16
C PHE A 252 -8.36 11.51 -12.85
N GLU A 253 -8.39 11.50 -14.17
CA GLU A 253 -9.05 10.47 -14.97
C GLU A 253 -8.43 9.08 -14.77
N CYS A 254 -7.18 8.98 -14.31
CA CYS A 254 -6.55 7.70 -14.00
C CYS A 254 -7.20 6.97 -12.81
N TYR A 255 -8.02 7.67 -12.01
CA TYR A 255 -8.78 7.09 -10.89
C TYR A 255 -10.22 6.71 -11.28
N THR A 256 -10.62 6.86 -12.54
CA THR A 256 -12.00 6.59 -12.98
C THR A 256 -12.43 5.15 -12.67
N GLN A 257 -11.56 4.17 -12.94
CA GLN A 257 -11.80 2.75 -12.64
C GLN A 257 -12.07 2.51 -11.17
N PHE A 258 -11.29 3.15 -10.28
CA PHE A 258 -11.46 3.07 -8.84
C PHE A 258 -12.77 3.73 -8.39
N THR A 259 -13.04 4.96 -8.81
CA THR A 259 -14.24 5.70 -8.40
C THR A 259 -15.52 4.94 -8.78
N VAL A 260 -15.58 4.43 -10.02
CA VAL A 260 -16.71 3.62 -10.47
C VAL A 260 -16.79 2.29 -9.71
N ALA A 261 -15.65 1.65 -9.41
CA ALA A 261 -15.62 0.43 -8.62
C ALA A 261 -16.22 0.65 -7.23
N ILE A 262 -15.73 1.62 -6.45
CA ILE A 262 -16.23 1.88 -5.09
C ILE A 262 -17.74 2.18 -5.08
N LEU A 263 -18.22 2.99 -6.02
CA LEU A 263 -19.64 3.29 -6.14
C LEU A 263 -20.47 2.02 -6.36
N LEU A 264 -20.03 1.15 -7.27
CA LEU A 264 -20.73 -0.09 -7.60
C LEU A 264 -20.59 -1.16 -6.50
N GLN A 265 -19.42 -1.25 -5.85
CA GLN A 265 -19.16 -2.16 -4.74
C GLN A 265 -19.99 -1.83 -3.50
N SER A 266 -20.36 -0.56 -3.30
CA SER A 266 -21.26 -0.16 -2.21
C SER A 266 -22.60 -0.91 -2.19
N ALA A 267 -23.03 -1.47 -3.34
CA ALA A 267 -24.18 -2.35 -3.44
C ALA A 267 -24.12 -3.58 -2.53
N VAL A 268 -22.92 -4.00 -2.08
CA VAL A 268 -22.72 -5.11 -1.13
C VAL A 268 -23.48 -4.91 0.18
N PHE A 269 -23.65 -3.65 0.62
CA PHE A 269 -24.36 -3.32 1.85
C PHE A 269 -25.89 -3.39 1.70
N ILE A 270 -26.40 -3.53 0.47
CA ILE A 270 -27.83 -3.69 0.18
C ILE A 270 -28.14 -5.17 -0.06
N SER A 271 -27.50 -5.81 -1.04
CA SER A 271 -27.67 -7.24 -1.32
C SER A 271 -26.56 -7.81 -2.21
N LYS A 272 -26.29 -9.11 -2.09
CA LYS A 272 -25.35 -9.82 -2.98
C LYS A 272 -25.83 -9.88 -4.44
N ILE A 273 -27.14 -9.92 -4.67
CA ILE A 273 -27.71 -9.94 -6.04
C ILE A 273 -27.42 -8.59 -6.72
N LEU A 274 -27.64 -7.48 -6.02
CA LEU A 274 -27.33 -6.16 -6.56
C LEU A 274 -25.83 -5.99 -6.79
N LEU A 275 -24.98 -6.49 -5.88
CA LEU A 275 -23.52 -6.52 -6.07
C LEU A 275 -23.12 -7.31 -7.32
N LEU A 276 -23.76 -8.46 -7.59
CA LEU A 276 -23.49 -9.25 -8.79
C LEU A 276 -23.84 -8.47 -10.06
N LEU A 277 -24.99 -7.80 -10.08
CA LEU A 277 -25.37 -6.92 -11.19
C LEU A 277 -24.37 -5.76 -11.34
N ALA A 278 -23.98 -5.13 -10.24
CA ALA A 278 -22.99 -4.06 -10.23
C ALA A 278 -21.64 -4.54 -10.77
N PHE A 279 -21.23 -5.77 -10.46
CA PHE A 279 -20.02 -6.37 -11.01
C PHE A 279 -20.12 -6.58 -12.53
N VAL A 280 -21.26 -7.08 -13.04
CA VAL A 280 -21.50 -7.22 -14.49
C VAL A 280 -21.47 -5.85 -15.18
N VAL A 281 -22.05 -4.82 -14.57
CA VAL A 281 -21.99 -3.44 -15.09
C VAL A 281 -20.54 -2.94 -15.15
N TYR A 282 -19.75 -3.16 -14.08
CA TYR A 282 -18.34 -2.79 -14.05
C TYR A 282 -17.54 -3.46 -15.18
N LEU A 283 -17.71 -4.77 -15.36
CA LEU A 283 -17.07 -5.54 -16.44
C LEU A 283 -17.47 -5.03 -17.83
N TRP A 284 -18.72 -4.61 -18.01
CA TRP A 284 -19.19 -4.07 -19.28
C TRP A 284 -18.61 -2.68 -19.57
N LEU A 285 -18.57 -1.79 -18.57
CA LEU A 285 -18.01 -0.45 -18.69
C LEU A 285 -16.53 -0.48 -19.08
N PHE A 286 -15.74 -1.32 -18.40
CA PHE A 286 -14.27 -1.39 -18.60
C PHE A 286 -13.82 -2.58 -19.46
N ARG A 287 -14.71 -3.11 -20.30
CA ARG A 287 -14.43 -4.30 -21.14
C ARG A 287 -13.22 -4.14 -22.06
N LYS A 288 -12.92 -2.90 -22.50
CA LYS A 288 -11.81 -2.62 -23.41
C LYS A 288 -10.48 -2.70 -22.65
N GLU A 289 -10.41 -2.04 -21.51
CA GLU A 289 -9.28 -1.97 -20.59
C GLU A 289 -8.95 -3.37 -20.04
N ILE A 290 -9.97 -4.15 -19.68
CA ILE A 290 -9.82 -5.56 -19.27
C ILE A 290 -9.18 -6.36 -20.41
N ARG A 291 -9.70 -6.22 -21.64
CA ARG A 291 -9.16 -6.95 -22.80
C ARG A 291 -7.70 -6.57 -23.07
N GLU A 292 -7.35 -5.30 -22.92
CA GLU A 292 -5.98 -4.81 -23.10
C GLU A 292 -5.03 -5.35 -22.03
N THR A 293 -5.45 -5.30 -20.77
CA THR A 293 -4.68 -5.83 -19.64
C THR A 293 -4.44 -7.33 -19.78
N LEU A 294 -5.46 -8.09 -20.19
CA LEU A 294 -5.34 -9.53 -20.45
C LEU A 294 -4.38 -9.85 -21.60
N LYS A 295 -4.19 -8.95 -22.58
CA LYS A 295 -3.19 -9.14 -23.64
C LYS A 295 -1.76 -9.05 -23.09
N LEU A 296 -1.52 -8.27 -22.03
CA LEU A 296 -0.22 -8.16 -21.38
C LEU A 296 0.15 -9.43 -20.61
N LEU A 297 -0.85 -10.20 -20.16
CA LEU A 297 -0.67 -11.48 -19.47
C LEU A 297 -0.50 -12.67 -20.42
N LYS A 298 -0.72 -12.50 -21.73
CA LYS A 298 -0.45 -13.57 -22.70
C LYS A 298 1.06 -13.85 -22.71
N PRO A 299 1.47 -15.12 -22.69
CA PRO A 299 2.89 -15.47 -22.62
C PRO A 299 3.66 -14.83 -23.78
N PHE A 300 4.85 -14.33 -23.47
CA PHE A 300 5.85 -13.71 -24.37
C PHE A 300 6.31 -14.59 -25.55
N ARG A 301 5.63 -15.70 -25.87
CA ARG A 301 5.92 -16.51 -27.06
C ARG A 301 5.43 -15.76 -28.30
N GLY A 302 6.35 -15.09 -29.00
CA GLY A 302 6.15 -14.66 -30.38
C GLY A 302 6.40 -13.19 -30.71
N ARG A 303 6.93 -12.37 -29.79
CA ARG A 303 7.49 -11.07 -30.16
C ARG A 303 8.99 -11.23 -30.33
N GLY A 304 9.41 -11.45 -31.58
CA GLY A 304 10.82 -11.44 -31.96
C GLY A 304 11.44 -10.10 -31.57
N PHE A 305 12.45 -10.16 -30.73
CA PHE A 305 13.51 -9.17 -30.67
C PHE A 305 14.62 -9.62 -31.61
#